data_AF-A0A069DMZ5-F1
#
_entry.id   AF-A0A069DMZ5-F1
#
_cell.length_a   1.000
_cell.length_b   1.000
_cell.length_c   1.000
_cell.angle_alpha   90.00
_cell.angle_beta   90.00
_cell.angle_gamma   90.00
#
_symmetry.space_group_name_H-M   'P 1'
#
loop_
_entity.id
_entity.type
_entity.pdbx_description
1 polymer ?
#
loop_
_entity_poly.entity_id
_entity_poly.type
_entity_poly.pdbx_seq_one_letter_code
_entity_poly.pdbx_strand_id
1 'polypeptide(L)'
;LDNRGYCSCGVKSDCRVGGRLTGQYCNCDSLSKFQDVEDEGNFTIKEHLPVRAVNFMGKVLKNSVTALLRVGHLRCQGFGSHEIAATFRKPYSYLSVFHPDQPFDNVQAGEISFDFKTSEAYNYMTVAHAIGPFSGDYIKIMIWSKTMMRVHLNLGFGDLKQDVDISRTGRTLDDNEWHEFSVMFNPKEMNVTLDGVRMIQGLPLQAEPVFFNVDATPVYIGGSYHDIFGFVGCIRSLYVNGRIFDISNLAVGKENEGIYSGCGSACPLLNRPCNYGECMDQYDSFKCNCSVSPFGGKFCQNETRPMTFGGGSYISYNMVNVNHTRPLATAKIVIGFKTTTPNHNM
;
A
#
# COMPACT_ATOMS: atom_id res chain seq x y z
N LEU A 1 5.21 5.99 19.58
CA LEU A 1 4.33 6.95 18.87
C LEU A 1 5.13 7.42 17.67
N ASP A 2 4.84 6.80 16.54
CA ASP A 2 5.60 6.88 15.28
C ASP A 2 5.21 8.18 14.57
N ASN A 3 5.93 9.26 14.82
CA ASN A 3 5.63 10.59 14.30
C ASN A 3 6.32 10.83 12.95
N ARG A 4 6.12 9.93 11.98
CA ARG A 4 6.54 10.18 10.59
C ARG A 4 5.58 11.19 9.95
N GLY A 5 6.08 12.35 9.53
CA GLY A 5 5.32 13.36 8.77
C GLY A 5 4.79 14.57 9.55
N TYR A 6 5.20 14.78 10.81
CA TYR A 6 4.83 15.98 11.56
C TYR A 6 5.95 17.02 11.57
N CYS A 7 5.59 18.27 11.28
CA CYS A 7 6.47 19.43 11.45
C CYS A 7 6.63 19.80 12.92
N SER A 8 7.70 20.54 13.26
CA SER A 8 8.00 20.96 14.63
C SER A 8 6.80 21.61 15.36
N CYS A 9 6.02 22.41 14.63
CA CYS A 9 4.81 23.07 15.15
C CYS A 9 3.62 22.12 15.40
N GLY A 10 3.50 21.06 14.60
CA GLY A 10 2.53 19.98 14.82
C GLY A 10 2.89 19.12 16.03
N VAL A 11 4.19 18.91 16.27
CA VAL A 11 4.70 18.15 17.43
C VAL A 11 4.56 18.94 18.72
N LYS A 12 4.80 20.26 18.69
CA LYS A 12 4.70 21.14 19.87
C LYS A 12 3.29 21.67 20.14
N SER A 13 2.35 21.43 19.21
CA SER A 13 0.97 21.96 19.27
C SER A 13 0.90 23.49 19.43
N ASP A 14 1.92 24.21 18.95
CA ASP A 14 2.07 25.66 19.06
C ASP A 14 1.67 26.40 17.78
N CYS A 15 0.88 25.72 16.95
CA CYS A 15 0.25 26.22 15.74
C CYS A 15 -0.48 27.56 15.90
N ARG A 16 -0.11 28.52 15.04
CA ARG A 16 -0.73 29.86 15.02
C ARG A 16 -1.36 30.18 13.67
N VAL A 17 -2.64 30.50 13.67
CA VAL A 17 -3.35 31.06 12.50
C VAL A 17 -3.63 32.53 12.79
N GLY A 18 -3.13 33.44 11.94
CA GLY A 18 -3.29 34.89 12.14
C GLY A 18 -2.70 35.41 13.47
N GLY A 19 -1.63 34.79 13.96
CA GLY A 19 -0.95 35.17 15.21
C GLY A 19 -1.57 34.62 16.50
N ARG A 20 -2.67 33.86 16.44
CA ARG A 20 -3.31 33.23 17.62
C ARG A 20 -3.08 31.72 17.64
N LEU A 21 -2.78 31.19 18.82
CA LEU A 21 -2.68 29.74 19.08
C LEU A 21 -4.06 29.10 18.89
N THR A 22 -4.17 28.14 17.98
CA THR A 22 -5.47 27.50 17.64
C THR A 22 -5.66 26.15 18.33
N GLY A 23 -4.60 25.56 18.90
CA GLY A 23 -4.65 24.21 19.46
C GLY A 23 -4.94 23.10 18.43
N GLN A 24 -4.87 23.43 17.14
CA GLN A 24 -5.06 22.52 16.02
C GLN A 24 -3.71 21.99 15.54
N TYR A 25 -3.71 20.80 14.94
CA TYR A 25 -2.54 20.27 14.22
C TYR A 25 -2.40 21.00 12.88
N CYS A 26 -1.27 21.66 12.62
CA CYS A 26 -0.96 22.24 11.31
C CYS A 26 -0.08 21.31 10.50
N ASN A 27 -0.36 21.28 9.20
CA ASN A 27 0.61 20.86 8.21
C ASN A 27 1.56 22.05 7.91
N CYS A 28 2.84 21.78 7.60
CA CYS A 28 3.83 22.82 7.27
C CYS A 28 3.41 23.73 6.10
N ASP A 29 2.46 23.27 5.29
CA ASP A 29 2.17 23.86 3.99
C ASP A 29 0.96 24.81 4.02
N SER A 30 0.49 25.21 5.21
CA SER A 30 -0.81 25.89 5.36
C SER A 30 -0.81 27.38 4.95
N LEU A 31 0.33 28.00 4.62
CA LEU A 31 0.34 29.44 4.33
C LEU A 31 1.20 29.78 3.11
N SER A 32 0.49 29.98 2.00
CA SER A 32 0.91 30.61 0.74
C SER A 32 1.52 29.68 -0.33
N LYS A 33 0.88 29.70 -1.51
CA LYS A 33 1.27 28.96 -2.73
C LYS A 33 2.63 29.35 -3.33
N PHE A 34 3.43 30.19 -2.68
CA PHE A 34 4.59 30.85 -3.30
C PHE A 34 5.81 31.05 -2.40
N GLN A 35 5.89 30.36 -1.26
CA GLN A 35 7.10 30.43 -0.43
C GLN A 35 7.48 29.03 0.04
N ASP A 36 8.63 28.54 -0.43
CA ASP A 36 9.30 27.41 0.20
C ASP A 36 9.61 27.84 1.64
N VAL A 37 8.88 27.27 2.61
CA VAL A 37 9.10 27.54 4.03
C VAL A 37 10.14 26.53 4.52
N GLU A 38 11.30 27.00 4.95
CA GLU A 38 12.36 26.15 5.49
C GLU A 38 12.09 25.88 6.99
N ASP A 39 12.01 24.60 7.38
CA ASP A 39 12.09 24.16 8.78
C ASP A 39 13.51 23.64 9.05
N GLU A 40 14.20 24.23 10.02
CA GLU A 40 15.55 23.82 10.42
C GLU A 40 15.50 23.05 11.74
N GLY A 41 16.15 21.89 11.78
CA GLY A 41 16.23 21.08 12.98
C GLY A 41 17.34 20.04 12.92
N ASN A 42 17.87 19.68 14.09
CA ASN A 42 18.84 18.60 14.22
C ASN A 42 18.11 17.27 14.40
N PHE A 43 18.29 16.33 13.48
CA PHE A 43 17.89 14.94 13.67
C PHE A 43 18.85 14.27 14.67
N THR A 44 18.46 14.18 15.94
CA THR A 44 19.27 13.58 17.01
C THR A 44 19.02 12.08 17.20
N ILE A 45 17.89 11.58 16.69
CA ILE A 45 17.51 10.17 16.78
C ILE A 45 18.12 9.43 15.59
N LYS A 46 19.13 8.59 15.85
CA LYS A 46 19.86 7.83 14.81
C LYS A 46 18.93 7.00 13.92
N GLU A 47 17.86 6.47 14.49
CA GLU A 47 16.85 5.68 13.77
C GLU A 47 16.08 6.51 12.72
N HIS A 48 16.04 7.83 12.85
CA HIS A 48 15.31 8.70 11.91
C HIS A 48 16.23 9.37 10.88
N LEU A 49 17.53 9.04 10.89
CA LEU A 49 18.46 9.59 9.91
C LEU A 49 18.20 8.95 8.53
N PRO A 50 18.09 9.76 7.46
CA PRO A 50 17.79 9.26 6.11
C PRO A 50 18.99 8.54 5.48
N VAL A 51 20.21 8.88 5.88
CA VAL A 51 21.42 8.11 5.51
C VAL A 51 21.90 7.36 6.76
N ARG A 52 21.65 6.05 6.80
CA ARG A 52 22.04 5.19 7.93
C ARG A 52 23.40 4.50 7.76
N ALA A 53 23.86 4.35 6.51
CA ALA A 53 25.15 3.76 6.18
C ALA A 53 25.63 4.26 4.80
N VAL A 54 26.95 4.29 4.61
CA VAL A 54 27.61 4.63 3.35
C VAL A 54 28.69 3.58 3.10
N ASN A 55 28.56 2.83 2.01
CA ASN A 55 29.52 1.80 1.65
C ASN A 55 30.27 2.22 0.39
N PHE A 56 31.58 2.47 0.52
CA PHE A 56 32.45 2.72 -0.63
C PHE A 56 32.89 1.38 -1.23
N MET A 57 32.70 1.20 -2.53
CA MET A 57 33.01 -0.05 -3.25
C MET A 57 34.04 0.18 -4.35
N GLY A 58 35.10 -0.64 -4.38
CA GLY A 58 36.14 -0.64 -5.41
C GLY A 58 37.36 -1.48 -5.02
N LYS A 59 38.13 -1.96 -6.01
CA LYS A 59 39.43 -2.61 -5.78
C LYS A 59 40.45 -1.49 -5.50
N VAL A 60 41.04 -1.46 -4.30
CA VAL A 60 42.08 -0.47 -3.95
C VAL A 60 43.35 -0.83 -4.71
N LEU A 61 43.57 -0.21 -5.88
CA LEU A 61 44.64 -0.59 -6.80
C LEU A 61 46.04 -0.08 -6.39
N LYS A 62 46.16 0.86 -5.42
CA LYS A 62 47.39 1.25 -4.69
C LYS A 62 47.11 2.30 -3.59
N ASN A 63 48.07 2.47 -2.68
CA ASN A 63 48.21 3.44 -1.57
C ASN A 63 47.02 4.39 -1.34
N SER A 64 46.26 4.13 -0.27
CA SER A 64 45.25 5.01 0.34
C SER A 64 44.39 5.84 -0.63
N VAL A 65 43.23 5.30 -1.00
CA VAL A 65 42.20 6.07 -1.72
C VAL A 65 41.32 6.78 -0.70
N THR A 66 41.16 8.10 -0.86
CA THR A 66 40.22 8.89 -0.03
C THR A 66 38.91 9.04 -0.79
N ALA A 67 37.80 8.60 -0.21
CA ALA A 67 36.47 8.83 -0.74
C ALA A 67 35.75 9.89 0.10
N LEU A 68 35.20 10.90 -0.57
CA LEU A 68 34.46 11.99 0.07
C LEU A 68 32.98 11.88 -0.30
N LEU A 69 32.13 11.57 0.67
CA LEU A 69 30.68 11.74 0.53
C LEU A 69 30.26 13.00 1.27
N ARG A 70 29.55 13.89 0.58
CA ARG A 70 28.84 15.01 1.21
C ARG A 70 27.35 14.73 1.13
N VAL A 71 26.72 14.53 2.30
CA VAL A 71 25.26 14.49 2.40
C VAL A 71 24.79 15.93 2.44
N GLY A 72 23.99 16.34 1.46
CA GLY A 72 23.41 17.68 1.40
C GLY A 72 22.31 17.89 2.45
N HIS A 73 21.66 19.06 2.40
CA HIS A 73 20.49 19.34 3.22
C HIS A 73 19.37 18.33 2.93
N LEU A 74 18.65 17.92 3.97
CA LEU A 74 17.43 17.13 3.80
C LEU A 74 16.36 18.03 3.19
N ARG A 75 15.87 17.66 2.02
CA ARG A 75 14.74 18.34 1.40
C ARG A 75 13.47 17.57 1.73
N CYS A 76 12.51 18.24 2.35
CA CYS A 76 11.16 17.69 2.44
C CYS A 76 10.60 17.67 1.02
N GLN A 77 10.45 16.47 0.46
CA GLN A 77 9.85 16.25 -0.84
C GLN A 77 8.84 15.12 -0.71
N GLY A 78 7.66 15.31 -1.29
CA GLY A 78 6.60 14.32 -1.29
C GLY A 78 5.25 14.93 -1.00
N PHE A 79 4.27 14.06 -0.94
CA PHE A 79 2.91 14.35 -0.55
C PHE A 79 2.67 13.61 0.77
N GLY A 80 1.82 14.12 1.68
CA GLY A 80 1.49 13.40 2.92
C GLY A 80 1.08 11.95 2.61
N SER A 81 1.97 10.99 2.88
CA SER A 81 2.05 9.71 2.15
C SER A 81 0.86 8.77 2.33
N HIS A 82 0.02 9.04 3.34
CA HIS A 82 -1.08 8.16 3.70
C HIS A 82 -2.34 8.36 2.85
N GLU A 83 -2.49 9.51 2.18
CA GLU A 83 -3.69 9.85 1.38
C GLU A 83 -3.50 9.63 -0.13
N ILE A 84 -2.27 9.49 -0.62
CA ILE A 84 -2.00 9.27 -2.04
C ILE A 84 -1.97 7.77 -2.35
N ALA A 85 -3.15 7.22 -2.61
CA ALA A 85 -3.35 5.83 -3.00
C ALA A 85 -4.00 5.72 -4.38
N ALA A 86 -3.81 4.57 -5.01
CA ALA A 86 -4.57 4.14 -6.18
C ALA A 86 -5.08 2.72 -5.97
N THR A 87 -6.29 2.45 -6.44
CA THR A 87 -6.94 1.14 -6.44
C THR A 87 -6.82 0.50 -7.82
N PHE A 88 -6.24 -0.69 -7.88
CA PHE A 88 -6.19 -1.55 -9.06
C PHE A 88 -7.34 -2.55 -8.98
N ARG A 89 -8.31 -2.45 -9.89
CA ARG A 89 -9.52 -3.29 -9.89
C ARG A 89 -9.43 -4.47 -10.84
N LYS A 90 -8.43 -4.52 -11.71
CA LYS A 90 -8.34 -5.54 -12.75
C LYS A 90 -6.95 -6.16 -12.74
N PRO A 91 -6.85 -7.50 -12.86
CA PRO A 91 -5.55 -8.17 -12.88
C PRO A 91 -4.71 -7.81 -14.13
N TYR A 92 -5.28 -7.12 -15.12
CA TYR A 92 -4.56 -6.64 -16.30
C TYR A 92 -4.28 -5.12 -16.26
N SER A 93 -4.75 -4.40 -15.23
CA SER A 93 -4.52 -2.96 -15.13
C SER A 93 -3.14 -2.67 -14.55
N TYR A 94 -2.40 -1.73 -15.14
CA TYR A 94 -1.11 -1.29 -14.64
C TYR A 94 -0.88 0.21 -14.90
N LEU A 95 -0.05 0.84 -14.08
CA LEU A 95 0.49 2.19 -14.32
C LEU A 95 1.90 2.08 -14.87
N SER A 96 2.26 3.00 -15.76
CA SER A 96 3.64 3.18 -16.22
C SER A 96 4.25 4.36 -15.48
N VAL A 97 5.32 4.14 -14.70
CA VAL A 97 6.03 5.21 -14.00
C VAL A 97 7.45 5.38 -14.57
N PHE A 98 7.76 6.60 -14.98
CA PHE A 98 9.03 6.96 -15.56
C PHE A 98 9.39 8.39 -15.16
N HIS A 99 10.66 8.62 -14.85
CA HIS A 99 11.18 9.97 -14.56
C HIS A 99 12.46 10.23 -15.35
N PRO A 100 12.49 11.22 -16.27
CA PRO A 100 13.64 11.47 -17.14
C PRO A 100 14.94 11.82 -16.39
N ASP A 101 14.85 12.62 -15.32
CA ASP A 101 16.05 13.10 -14.60
C ASP A 101 16.70 12.05 -13.67
N GLN A 102 15.95 11.01 -13.29
CA GLN A 102 16.38 9.95 -12.38
C GLN A 102 15.78 8.62 -12.86
N PRO A 103 16.18 8.15 -14.06
CA PRO A 103 15.59 6.97 -14.62
C PRO A 103 16.01 5.74 -13.80
N PHE A 104 15.12 4.76 -13.69
CA PHE A 104 15.45 3.44 -13.17
C PHE A 104 16.09 2.60 -14.28
N ASP A 105 17.11 3.17 -14.93
CA ASP A 105 17.71 2.68 -16.15
C ASP A 105 19.21 2.94 -16.14
N ASN A 106 19.98 1.94 -16.57
CA ASN A 106 21.44 1.92 -16.54
C ASN A 106 22.03 2.29 -15.16
N VAL A 107 21.49 1.68 -14.09
CA VAL A 107 21.86 1.96 -12.69
C VAL A 107 22.64 0.81 -12.06
N GLN A 108 23.62 1.12 -11.20
CA GLN A 108 24.33 0.09 -10.43
C GLN A 108 23.57 -0.32 -9.17
N ALA A 109 22.75 0.58 -8.64
CA ALA A 109 21.91 0.36 -7.48
C ALA A 109 20.54 0.96 -7.75
N GLY A 110 19.51 0.29 -7.25
CA GLY A 110 18.13 0.68 -7.46
C GLY A 110 17.29 0.40 -6.23
N GLU A 111 16.21 1.18 -6.08
CA GLU A 111 15.26 1.03 -4.99
C GLU A 111 13.83 1.17 -5.51
N ILE A 112 12.96 0.26 -5.10
CA ILE A 112 11.51 0.34 -5.27
C ILE A 112 10.88 0.09 -3.91
N SER A 113 10.02 0.99 -3.45
CA SER A 113 9.23 0.81 -2.23
C SER A 113 7.81 1.31 -2.41
N PHE A 114 6.89 0.70 -1.69
CA PHE A 114 5.46 1.02 -1.70
C PHE A 114 4.77 0.36 -0.51
N ASP A 115 3.61 0.91 -0.13
CA ASP A 115 2.69 0.19 0.72
C ASP A 115 1.59 -0.42 -0.15
N PHE A 116 1.13 -1.62 0.20
CA PHE A 116 0.00 -2.26 -0.47
C PHE A 116 -1.04 -2.77 0.52
N LYS A 117 -2.28 -2.91 0.04
CA LYS A 117 -3.41 -3.48 0.78
C LYS A 117 -4.26 -4.30 -0.17
N THR A 118 -4.57 -5.55 0.18
CA THR A 118 -5.38 -6.42 -0.68
C THR A 118 -6.15 -7.46 0.14
N SER A 119 -7.25 -7.96 -0.43
CA SER A 119 -8.01 -9.12 0.06
C SER A 119 -7.76 -10.36 -0.80
N GLU A 120 -6.89 -10.26 -1.81
CA GLU A 120 -6.57 -11.31 -2.75
C GLU A 120 -5.06 -11.55 -2.74
N ALA A 121 -4.67 -12.80 -2.54
CA ALA A 121 -3.28 -13.24 -2.69
C ALA A 121 -3.26 -14.48 -3.59
N TYR A 122 -3.64 -14.27 -4.86
CA TYR A 122 -3.42 -15.28 -5.88
C TYR A 122 -1.93 -15.60 -5.93
N ASN A 123 -1.60 -16.88 -5.99
CA ASN A 123 -0.21 -17.27 -6.18
C ASN A 123 0.29 -16.61 -7.47
N TYR A 124 1.48 -16.01 -7.44
CA TYR A 124 2.12 -15.35 -8.59
C TYR A 124 1.50 -14.01 -9.05
N MET A 125 0.90 -13.24 -8.13
CA MET A 125 0.31 -11.93 -8.45
C MET A 125 1.38 -10.83 -8.52
N THR A 126 1.54 -10.19 -9.68
CA THR A 126 2.61 -9.20 -9.93
C THR A 126 2.23 -7.81 -9.46
N VAL A 127 3.05 -7.23 -8.58
CA VAL A 127 2.82 -5.89 -8.00
C VAL A 127 3.63 -4.83 -8.72
N ALA A 128 4.87 -5.13 -9.10
CA ALA A 128 5.70 -4.22 -9.88
C ALA A 128 6.67 -5.00 -10.77
N HIS A 129 6.95 -4.44 -11.94
CA HIS A 129 7.78 -5.08 -12.95
C HIS A 129 8.53 -4.01 -13.76
N ALA A 130 9.85 -4.05 -13.78
CA ALA A 130 10.68 -3.26 -14.69
C ALA A 130 11.44 -4.24 -15.61
N ILE A 131 11.44 -3.98 -16.91
CA ILE A 131 11.88 -4.95 -17.92
C ILE A 131 12.68 -4.23 -18.98
N GLY A 132 13.91 -4.65 -19.24
CA GLY A 132 14.67 -4.32 -20.43
C GLY A 132 14.40 -5.35 -21.53
N PRO A 133 13.57 -5.06 -22.55
CA PRO A 133 13.24 -6.03 -23.58
C PRO A 133 14.43 -6.43 -24.46
N PHE A 134 15.44 -5.55 -24.56
CA PHE A 134 16.65 -5.73 -25.35
C PHE A 134 17.87 -6.11 -24.51
N SER A 135 17.95 -5.70 -23.25
CA SER A 135 19.00 -6.14 -22.31
C SER A 135 18.68 -7.50 -21.66
N GLY A 136 17.40 -7.88 -21.62
CA GLY A 136 16.91 -9.03 -20.88
C GLY A 136 16.88 -8.84 -19.35
N ASP A 137 17.32 -7.68 -18.85
CA ASP A 137 17.30 -7.37 -17.43
C ASP A 137 15.87 -7.19 -16.96
N TYR A 138 15.57 -7.65 -15.75
CA TYR A 138 14.29 -7.31 -15.13
C TYR A 138 14.38 -7.38 -13.62
N ILE A 139 13.50 -6.62 -12.97
CA ILE A 139 13.14 -6.84 -11.58
C ILE A 139 11.63 -7.02 -11.51
N LYS A 140 11.19 -8.10 -10.87
CA LYS A 140 9.79 -8.46 -10.74
C LYS A 140 9.44 -8.72 -9.29
N ILE A 141 8.47 -7.98 -8.77
CA ILE A 141 8.01 -8.03 -7.39
C ILE A 141 6.60 -8.60 -7.38
N MET A 142 6.40 -9.70 -6.64
CA MET A 142 5.14 -10.44 -6.67
C MET A 142 4.72 -10.90 -5.28
N ILE A 143 3.41 -10.99 -5.08
CA ILE A 143 2.83 -11.81 -4.02
C ILE A 143 2.87 -13.27 -4.52
N TRP A 144 3.75 -14.07 -3.92
CA TRP A 144 3.94 -15.47 -4.31
C TRP A 144 2.90 -16.39 -3.68
N SER A 145 2.50 -16.09 -2.45
CA SER A 145 1.44 -16.79 -1.73
C SER A 145 0.80 -15.86 -0.71
N LYS A 146 -0.23 -16.34 0.01
CA LYS A 146 -0.87 -15.62 1.13
C LYS A 146 0.09 -15.12 2.21
N THR A 147 1.33 -15.60 2.29
CA THR A 147 2.26 -15.22 3.37
C THR A 147 3.59 -14.71 2.86
N MET A 148 3.83 -14.75 1.54
CA MET A 148 5.17 -14.57 0.99
C MET A 148 5.16 -13.65 -0.21
N MET A 149 6.06 -12.66 -0.19
CA MET A 149 6.44 -11.90 -1.37
C MET A 149 7.73 -12.47 -1.95
N ARG A 150 7.83 -12.45 -3.28
CA ARG A 150 9.01 -12.85 -4.02
C ARG A 150 9.52 -11.69 -4.88
N VAL A 151 10.83 -11.49 -4.87
CA VAL A 151 11.53 -10.63 -5.82
C VAL A 151 12.37 -11.51 -6.74
N HIS A 152 12.16 -11.39 -8.05
CA HIS A 152 13.08 -11.90 -9.06
C HIS A 152 13.92 -10.74 -9.58
N LEU A 153 15.23 -10.92 -9.59
CA LEU A 153 16.18 -10.00 -10.22
C LEU A 153 16.94 -10.77 -11.30
N ASN A 154 17.03 -10.18 -12.48
CA ASN A 154 17.86 -10.64 -13.58
C ASN A 154 18.73 -9.51 -14.10
N LEU A 155 20.04 -9.75 -14.17
CA LEU A 155 21.03 -8.86 -14.79
C LEU A 155 21.80 -9.62 -15.88
N GLY A 156 21.95 -9.02 -17.06
CA GLY A 156 22.70 -9.53 -18.20
C GLY A 156 22.13 -10.81 -18.79
N PHE A 157 20.87 -10.82 -19.25
CA PHE A 157 20.23 -11.99 -19.90
C PHE A 157 20.24 -13.32 -19.11
N GLY A 158 20.51 -13.29 -17.81
CA GLY A 158 20.59 -14.49 -16.98
C GLY A 158 21.95 -14.78 -16.40
N ASP A 159 22.95 -13.94 -16.68
CA ASP A 159 24.28 -14.02 -16.06
C ASP A 159 24.20 -13.88 -14.53
N LEU A 160 23.22 -13.13 -14.04
CA LEU A 160 22.90 -13.04 -12.62
C LEU A 160 21.39 -13.07 -12.41
N LYS A 161 20.88 -14.25 -11.98
CA LYS A 161 19.51 -14.44 -11.53
C LYS A 161 19.48 -14.64 -10.02
N GLN A 162 18.67 -13.85 -9.34
CA GLN A 162 18.47 -13.98 -7.91
C GLN A 162 17.00 -13.86 -7.54
N ASP A 163 16.51 -14.89 -6.86
CA ASP A 163 15.19 -14.91 -6.26
C ASP A 163 15.31 -14.70 -4.75
N VAL A 164 14.45 -13.87 -4.18
CA VAL A 164 14.38 -13.63 -2.74
C VAL A 164 12.94 -13.73 -2.27
N ASP A 165 12.73 -14.56 -1.24
CA ASP A 165 11.43 -14.89 -0.65
C ASP A 165 11.28 -14.35 0.76
N ILE A 166 10.45 -13.34 0.97
CA ILE A 166 10.25 -12.76 2.29
C ILE A 166 8.83 -13.02 2.81
N SER A 167 8.72 -13.35 4.09
CA SER A 167 7.45 -13.56 4.79
C SER A 167 7.51 -12.99 6.20
N ARG A 168 6.34 -12.60 6.73
CA ARG A 168 6.19 -12.19 8.14
C ARG A 168 5.38 -13.24 8.89
N THR A 169 6.00 -13.89 9.86
CA THR A 169 5.35 -14.95 10.64
C THR A 169 4.09 -14.45 11.33
N GLY A 170 2.99 -15.20 11.20
CA GLY A 170 1.72 -14.91 11.87
C GLY A 170 0.85 -13.85 11.19
N ARG A 171 1.23 -13.36 9.99
CA ARG A 171 0.43 -12.41 9.22
C ARG A 171 0.29 -12.89 7.77
N THR A 172 -0.90 -12.82 7.21
CA THR A 172 -1.13 -13.05 5.78
C THR A 172 -1.16 -11.72 5.04
N LEU A 173 -0.88 -11.74 3.73
CA LEU A 173 -0.81 -10.56 2.85
C LEU A 173 -2.17 -10.17 2.28
N ASP A 174 -3.17 -11.05 2.41
CA ASP A 174 -4.56 -10.86 2.00
C ASP A 174 -5.46 -10.50 3.21
N ASP A 175 -4.88 -9.96 4.28
CA ASP A 175 -5.59 -9.59 5.51
C ASP A 175 -6.39 -8.29 5.39
N ASN A 176 -6.38 -7.66 4.21
CA ASN A 176 -7.01 -6.39 3.93
C ASN A 176 -6.49 -5.22 4.78
N GLU A 177 -5.26 -5.32 5.29
CA GLU A 177 -4.55 -4.27 6.01
C GLU A 177 -3.31 -3.80 5.22
N TRP A 178 -2.80 -2.62 5.57
CA TRP A 178 -1.62 -2.09 4.89
C TRP A 178 -0.36 -2.92 5.25
N HIS A 179 0.45 -3.19 4.24
CA HIS A 179 1.77 -3.80 4.33
C HIS A 179 2.82 -2.87 3.71
N GLU A 180 3.95 -2.70 4.39
CA GLU A 180 5.09 -1.90 3.92
C GLU A 180 6.09 -2.84 3.22
N PHE A 181 6.41 -2.57 1.96
CA PHE A 181 7.38 -3.35 1.19
C PHE A 181 8.47 -2.46 0.60
N SER A 182 9.71 -2.91 0.67
CA SER A 182 10.81 -2.31 -0.09
C SER A 182 11.79 -3.34 -0.60
N VAL A 183 12.36 -3.05 -1.77
CA VAL A 183 13.54 -3.72 -2.28
C VAL A 183 14.56 -2.69 -2.70
N MET A 184 15.79 -2.89 -2.23
CA MET A 184 16.97 -2.17 -2.67
C MET A 184 17.99 -3.19 -3.15
N PHE A 185 18.59 -2.97 -4.30
CA PHE A 185 19.69 -3.81 -4.77
C PHE A 185 20.89 -2.94 -5.14
N ASN A 186 22.06 -3.56 -5.08
CA ASN A 186 23.32 -3.05 -5.57
C ASN A 186 24.15 -4.23 -6.12
N PRO A 187 25.36 -4.04 -6.66
CA PRO A 187 26.10 -5.13 -7.29
C PRO A 187 26.57 -6.25 -6.33
N LYS A 188 26.45 -6.06 -5.01
CA LYS A 188 26.86 -7.04 -3.98
C LYS A 188 25.70 -7.75 -3.32
N GLU A 189 24.57 -7.09 -3.15
CA GLU A 189 23.46 -7.62 -2.37
C GLU A 189 22.12 -7.00 -2.76
N MET A 190 21.07 -7.77 -2.49
CA MET A 190 19.68 -7.33 -2.52
C MET A 190 19.11 -7.36 -1.11
N ASN A 191 18.57 -6.24 -0.66
CA ASN A 191 17.95 -6.03 0.63
C ASN A 191 16.43 -5.87 0.42
N VAL A 192 15.66 -6.84 0.91
CA VAL A 192 14.20 -6.85 0.82
C VAL A 192 13.63 -6.69 2.22
N THR A 193 12.66 -5.78 2.38
CA THR A 193 11.92 -5.61 3.63
C THR A 193 10.42 -5.75 3.43
N LEU A 194 9.76 -6.36 4.41
CA LEU A 194 8.32 -6.56 4.47
C LEU A 194 7.88 -6.37 5.91
N ASP A 195 7.06 -5.35 6.18
CA ASP A 195 6.52 -5.07 7.51
C ASP A 195 7.59 -5.03 8.62
N GLY A 196 8.74 -4.41 8.33
CA GLY A 196 9.88 -4.34 9.24
C GLY A 196 10.73 -5.61 9.35
N VAL A 197 10.30 -6.74 8.78
CA VAL A 197 11.16 -7.92 8.57
C VAL A 197 12.12 -7.61 7.43
N ARG A 198 13.38 -7.99 7.56
CA ARG A 198 14.44 -7.71 6.58
C ARG A 198 15.17 -8.98 6.19
N MET A 199 15.36 -9.18 4.89
CA MET A 199 16.25 -10.19 4.33
C MET A 199 17.31 -9.53 3.45
N ILE A 200 18.56 -9.96 3.61
CA ILE A 200 19.67 -9.56 2.73
C ILE A 200 20.17 -10.81 2.02
N GLN A 201 20.22 -10.74 0.70
CA GLN A 201 20.73 -11.79 -0.15
C GLN A 201 21.98 -11.29 -0.88
N GLY A 202 23.11 -11.96 -0.67
CA GLY A 202 24.32 -11.67 -1.42
C GLY A 202 24.15 -12.04 -2.90
N LEU A 203 24.70 -11.21 -3.78
CA LEU A 203 24.77 -11.45 -5.21
C LEU A 203 26.17 -11.96 -5.60
N PRO A 204 26.29 -12.79 -6.65
CA PRO A 204 27.58 -13.26 -7.13
C PRO A 204 28.53 -12.11 -7.47
N LEU A 205 29.79 -12.21 -7.03
CA LEU A 205 30.81 -11.22 -7.35
C LEU A 205 31.05 -11.15 -8.86
N GLN A 206 30.93 -9.96 -9.42
CA GLN A 206 31.15 -9.70 -10.83
C GLN A 206 32.56 -9.17 -11.07
N ALA A 207 33.21 -9.64 -12.14
CA ALA A 207 34.55 -9.18 -12.52
C ALA A 207 34.52 -7.76 -13.09
N GLU A 208 33.47 -7.44 -13.85
CA GLU A 208 33.19 -6.13 -14.43
C GLU A 208 32.00 -5.47 -13.74
N PRO A 209 31.89 -4.13 -13.79
CA PRO A 209 30.71 -3.43 -13.30
C PRO A 209 29.46 -3.86 -14.05
N VAL A 210 28.46 -4.38 -13.33
CA VAL A 210 27.15 -4.72 -13.88
C VAL A 210 26.18 -3.57 -13.59
N PHE A 211 25.43 -3.19 -14.62
CA PHE A 211 24.40 -2.16 -14.56
C PHE A 211 23.05 -2.81 -14.89
N PHE A 212 22.02 -2.44 -14.16
CA PHE A 212 20.64 -2.78 -14.45
C PHE A 212 20.11 -1.83 -15.51
N ASN A 213 19.72 -2.37 -16.67
CA ASN A 213 19.30 -1.59 -17.84
C ASN A 213 17.89 -2.03 -18.28
N VAL A 214 16.91 -1.13 -18.19
CA VAL A 214 15.52 -1.40 -18.61
C VAL A 214 15.23 -0.88 -20.02
N ASP A 215 16.26 -0.51 -20.78
CA ASP A 215 16.18 -0.02 -22.15
C ASP A 215 15.24 1.20 -22.28
N ALA A 216 15.37 2.14 -21.35
CA ALA A 216 14.53 3.34 -21.24
C ALA A 216 13.02 3.06 -21.14
N THR A 217 12.61 1.87 -20.71
CA THR A 217 11.21 1.55 -20.43
C THR A 217 10.77 2.05 -19.04
N PRO A 218 9.47 2.30 -18.81
CA PRO A 218 8.96 2.62 -17.49
C PRO A 218 9.00 1.42 -16.54
N VAL A 219 8.94 1.70 -15.24
CA VAL A 219 8.56 0.68 -14.24
C VAL A 219 7.04 0.54 -14.27
N TYR A 220 6.55 -0.68 -14.42
CA TYR A 220 5.12 -0.96 -14.40
C TYR A 220 4.67 -1.32 -12.98
N ILE A 221 3.57 -0.73 -12.53
CA ILE A 221 2.99 -0.91 -11.19
C ILE A 221 1.58 -1.48 -11.34
N GLY A 222 1.23 -2.48 -10.54
CA GLY A 222 -0.02 -3.23 -10.65
C GLY A 222 0.07 -4.47 -11.55
N GLY A 223 1.19 -4.68 -12.23
CA GLY A 223 1.37 -5.69 -13.27
C GLY A 223 2.13 -5.08 -14.44
N SER A 224 2.14 -5.76 -15.59
CA SER A 224 2.67 -5.22 -16.85
C SER A 224 1.97 -5.89 -18.03
N TYR A 225 2.28 -5.45 -19.25
CA TYR A 225 1.77 -6.07 -20.47
C TYR A 225 2.25 -7.52 -20.70
N HIS A 226 3.25 -8.00 -19.94
CA HIS A 226 3.72 -9.40 -19.98
C HIS A 226 3.10 -10.29 -18.90
N ASP A 227 2.37 -9.71 -17.94
CA ASP A 227 1.90 -10.43 -16.78
C ASP A 227 0.46 -10.93 -16.96
N ILE A 228 0.26 -12.22 -16.68
CA ILE A 228 -1.06 -12.85 -16.77
C ILE A 228 -1.94 -12.41 -15.58
N PHE A 229 -1.34 -12.27 -14.41
CA PHE A 229 -2.01 -11.90 -13.16
C PHE A 229 -1.27 -10.75 -12.47
N GLY A 230 -1.75 -9.54 -12.70
CA GLY A 230 -1.38 -8.33 -11.97
C GLY A 230 -2.14 -8.18 -10.65
N PHE A 231 -1.70 -7.21 -9.87
CA PHE A 231 -2.19 -6.87 -8.55
C PHE A 231 -3.62 -6.32 -8.58
N VAL A 232 -4.44 -6.83 -7.66
CA VAL A 232 -5.76 -6.28 -7.32
C VAL A 232 -5.71 -5.83 -5.87
N GLY A 233 -6.03 -4.57 -5.61
CA GLY A 233 -5.89 -3.96 -4.29
C GLY A 233 -5.56 -2.48 -4.36
N CYS A 234 -5.01 -1.93 -3.29
CA CYS A 234 -4.49 -0.57 -3.24
C CYS A 234 -2.98 -0.53 -3.16
N ILE A 235 -2.37 0.47 -3.79
CA ILE A 235 -0.97 0.84 -3.63
C ILE A 235 -0.90 2.32 -3.23
N ARG A 236 0.00 2.65 -2.30
CA ARG A 236 0.34 4.04 -1.93
C ARG A 236 1.84 4.17 -1.65
N SER A 237 2.28 5.39 -1.32
CA SER A 237 3.67 5.65 -0.93
C SER A 237 4.70 5.17 -1.97
N LEU A 238 4.35 5.19 -3.27
CA LEU A 238 5.20 4.65 -4.31
C LEU A 238 6.47 5.48 -4.46
N TYR A 239 7.61 4.83 -4.28
CA TYR A 239 8.93 5.41 -4.44
C TYR A 239 9.76 4.53 -5.37
N VAL A 240 10.38 5.17 -6.36
CA VAL A 240 11.29 4.53 -7.30
C VAL A 240 12.51 5.42 -7.46
N ASN A 241 13.67 4.87 -7.11
CA ASN A 241 15.01 5.43 -7.38
C ASN A 241 15.20 6.91 -7.03
N GLY A 242 14.81 7.32 -5.81
CA GLY A 242 14.96 8.72 -5.37
C GLY A 242 13.73 9.59 -5.58
N ARG A 243 12.67 9.07 -6.22
CA ARG A 243 11.44 9.82 -6.51
C ARG A 243 10.21 9.17 -5.90
N ILE A 244 9.39 10.00 -5.24
CA ILE A 244 8.03 9.65 -4.84
C ILE A 244 7.09 9.99 -5.99
N PHE A 245 6.20 9.07 -6.36
CA PHE A 245 5.23 9.25 -7.43
C PHE A 245 3.83 9.51 -6.86
N ASP A 246 3.14 10.52 -7.42
CA ASP A 246 1.72 10.76 -7.13
C ASP A 246 0.85 9.73 -7.86
N ILE A 247 0.71 8.55 -7.27
CA ILE A 247 -0.03 7.44 -7.88
C ILE A 247 -1.52 7.76 -8.02
N SER A 248 -2.07 8.63 -7.17
CA SER A 248 -3.46 9.07 -7.24
C SER A 248 -3.72 9.92 -8.48
N ASN A 249 -2.81 10.84 -8.81
CA ASN A 249 -2.92 11.66 -10.01
C ASN A 249 -2.67 10.82 -11.28
N LEU A 250 -1.71 9.90 -11.24
CA LEU A 250 -1.47 8.96 -12.35
C LEU A 250 -2.71 8.11 -12.66
N ALA A 251 -3.44 7.67 -11.64
CA ALA A 251 -4.66 6.87 -11.81
C ALA A 251 -5.80 7.58 -12.57
N VAL A 252 -5.78 8.92 -12.68
CA VAL A 252 -6.82 9.69 -13.40
C VAL A 252 -6.57 9.73 -14.92
N GLY A 253 -5.41 9.24 -15.39
CA GLY A 253 -5.08 9.12 -16.81
C GLY A 253 -6.13 8.32 -17.61
N LYS A 254 -6.46 8.78 -18.81
CA LYS A 254 -7.51 8.15 -19.65
C LYS A 254 -7.13 6.74 -20.11
N GLU A 255 -5.83 6.47 -20.18
CA GLU A 255 -5.21 5.21 -20.56
C GLU A 255 -5.20 4.16 -19.44
N ASN A 256 -5.50 4.55 -18.20
CA ASN A 256 -5.34 3.71 -17.01
C ASN A 256 -6.66 3.01 -16.63
N GLU A 257 -7.24 2.27 -17.56
CA GLU A 257 -8.52 1.57 -17.35
C GLU A 257 -8.43 0.58 -16.18
N GLY A 258 -9.42 0.62 -15.29
CA GLY A 258 -9.48 -0.26 -14.12
C GLY A 258 -8.67 0.23 -12.92
N ILE A 259 -8.07 1.42 -13.01
CA ILE A 259 -7.32 2.07 -11.93
C ILE A 259 -8.07 3.31 -11.48
N TYR A 260 -8.18 3.51 -10.17
CA TYR A 260 -8.93 4.62 -9.59
C TYR A 260 -8.14 5.30 -8.48
N SER A 261 -8.23 6.62 -8.41
CA SER A 261 -7.64 7.38 -7.30
C SER A 261 -8.28 7.01 -5.96
N GLY A 262 -7.47 6.98 -4.90
CA GLY A 262 -7.87 6.56 -3.56
C GLY A 262 -7.78 5.04 -3.34
N CYS A 263 -8.20 4.60 -2.16
CA CYS A 263 -8.22 3.19 -1.77
C CYS A 263 -9.62 2.72 -1.38
N GLY A 264 -10.18 1.77 -2.14
CA GLY A 264 -11.54 1.25 -1.96
C GLY A 264 -12.53 2.04 -2.81
N SER A 265 -12.84 1.49 -3.99
CA SER A 265 -13.59 2.21 -5.03
C SER A 265 -14.84 1.48 -5.51
N ALA A 266 -14.99 0.17 -5.27
CA ALA A 266 -16.16 -0.57 -5.73
C ALA A 266 -17.48 -0.09 -5.11
N CYS A 267 -17.51 0.15 -3.80
CA CYS A 267 -18.70 0.63 -3.10
C CYS A 267 -19.16 2.05 -3.50
N PRO A 268 -18.27 3.07 -3.51
CA PRO A 268 -18.66 4.41 -3.93
C PRO A 268 -18.94 4.53 -5.44
N LEU A 269 -18.22 3.80 -6.30
CA LEU A 269 -18.42 3.90 -7.76
C LEU A 269 -19.75 3.29 -8.25
N LEU A 270 -20.31 2.32 -7.53
CA LEU A 270 -21.52 1.60 -7.94
C LEU A 270 -22.84 2.16 -7.38
N ASN A 271 -22.82 3.39 -6.84
CA ASN A 271 -23.99 4.13 -6.33
C ASN A 271 -24.91 3.31 -5.39
N ARG A 272 -24.46 3.09 -4.14
CA ARG A 272 -25.18 2.31 -3.12
C ARG A 272 -25.62 0.93 -3.62
N PRO A 273 -24.67 0.04 -3.94
CA PRO A 273 -24.99 -1.26 -4.52
C PRO A 273 -25.65 -2.24 -3.53
N CYS A 274 -25.72 -1.89 -2.25
CA CYS A 274 -26.44 -2.61 -1.21
C CYS A 274 -27.65 -1.77 -0.78
N ASN A 275 -28.87 -2.25 -1.03
CA ASN A 275 -30.09 -1.47 -0.82
C ASN A 275 -30.29 -1.08 0.65
N TYR A 276 -30.42 -2.11 1.50
CA TYR A 276 -30.65 -1.95 2.93
C TYR A 276 -29.49 -2.54 3.75
N GLY A 277 -28.30 -2.70 3.16
CA GLY A 277 -27.15 -3.30 3.83
C GLY A 277 -25.91 -2.42 3.75
N GLU A 278 -24.85 -2.86 4.40
CA GLU A 278 -23.55 -2.21 4.35
C GLU A 278 -22.73 -2.79 3.19
N CYS A 279 -22.15 -1.93 2.36
CA CYS A 279 -21.28 -2.35 1.27
C CYS A 279 -19.85 -2.56 1.79
N MET A 280 -19.33 -3.75 1.55
CA MET A 280 -17.95 -4.12 1.83
C MET A 280 -17.17 -4.14 0.52
N ASP A 281 -16.18 -3.24 0.41
CA ASP A 281 -15.35 -3.12 -0.78
C ASP A 281 -14.42 -4.33 -0.91
N GLN A 282 -14.32 -4.90 -2.11
CA GLN A 282 -13.37 -5.96 -2.44
C GLN A 282 -12.54 -5.57 -3.67
N TYR A 283 -12.26 -4.28 -3.86
CA TYR A 283 -11.45 -3.71 -4.96
C TYR A 283 -12.04 -3.97 -6.35
N ASP A 284 -11.92 -5.18 -6.87
CA ASP A 284 -12.51 -5.58 -8.15
C ASP A 284 -14.03 -5.79 -8.06
N SER A 285 -14.51 -6.09 -6.86
CA SER A 285 -15.88 -6.49 -6.56
C SER A 285 -16.35 -5.88 -5.23
N PHE A 286 -17.54 -6.26 -4.79
CA PHE A 286 -18.09 -5.85 -3.51
C PHE A 286 -18.98 -6.94 -2.94
N LYS A 287 -19.17 -6.92 -1.63
CA LYS A 287 -20.08 -7.80 -0.91
C LYS A 287 -21.02 -6.97 -0.04
N CYS A 288 -22.29 -7.35 0.02
CA CYS A 288 -23.23 -6.71 0.93
C CYS A 288 -23.32 -7.47 2.26
N ASN A 289 -23.10 -6.76 3.36
CA ASN A 289 -23.43 -7.24 4.68
C ASN A 289 -24.89 -6.88 4.98
N CYS A 290 -25.78 -7.87 4.87
CA CYS A 290 -27.20 -7.69 5.14
C CYS A 290 -27.57 -7.91 6.62
N SER A 291 -26.66 -8.41 7.46
CA SER A 291 -26.93 -8.68 8.89
C SER A 291 -27.21 -7.42 9.71
N VAL A 292 -26.99 -6.24 9.12
CA VAL A 292 -27.31 -4.94 9.72
C VAL A 292 -28.74 -4.49 9.44
N SER A 293 -29.55 -5.29 8.74
CA SER A 293 -30.95 -4.98 8.41
C SER A 293 -31.82 -6.25 8.37
N PRO A 294 -33.16 -6.10 8.37
CA PRO A 294 -34.09 -7.23 8.21
C PRO A 294 -34.23 -7.71 6.75
N PHE A 295 -33.31 -7.33 5.86
CA PHE A 295 -33.31 -7.72 4.45
C PHE A 295 -32.23 -8.78 4.19
N GLY A 296 -32.45 -9.60 3.16
CA GLY A 296 -31.53 -10.63 2.69
C GLY A 296 -31.35 -10.58 1.18
N GLY A 297 -30.67 -11.59 0.64
CA GLY A 297 -30.26 -11.63 -0.77
C GLY A 297 -28.90 -10.99 -1.03
N LYS A 298 -28.38 -11.15 -2.25
CA LYS A 298 -27.00 -10.72 -2.63
C LYS A 298 -26.76 -9.22 -2.46
N PHE A 299 -27.80 -8.40 -2.64
CA PHE A 299 -27.76 -6.94 -2.57
C PHE A 299 -28.63 -6.39 -1.44
N CYS A 300 -29.00 -7.24 -0.47
CA CYS A 300 -29.93 -6.93 0.62
C CYS A 300 -31.26 -6.35 0.11
N GLN A 301 -31.77 -6.91 -0.99
CA GLN A 301 -32.95 -6.41 -1.70
C GLN A 301 -34.24 -7.14 -1.34
N ASN A 302 -34.15 -8.33 -0.75
CA ASN A 302 -35.31 -9.15 -0.42
C ASN A 302 -35.67 -8.95 1.05
N GLU A 303 -36.94 -8.75 1.37
CA GLU A 303 -37.38 -8.88 2.76
C GLU A 303 -37.09 -10.30 3.25
N THR A 304 -36.51 -10.43 4.44
CA THR A 304 -36.45 -11.75 5.09
C THR A 304 -37.87 -12.20 5.42
N ARG A 305 -38.12 -13.52 5.41
CA ARG A 305 -39.48 -14.07 5.55
C ARG A 305 -40.16 -13.49 6.80
N PRO A 306 -41.18 -12.62 6.64
CA PRO A 306 -41.82 -12.00 7.79
C PRO A 306 -42.69 -13.02 8.50
N MET A 307 -42.80 -12.89 9.81
CA MET A 307 -43.75 -13.66 10.61
C MET A 307 -44.90 -12.74 11.05
N THR A 308 -46.12 -13.21 10.85
CA THR A 308 -47.33 -12.49 11.28
C THR A 308 -47.69 -12.93 12.69
N PHE A 309 -47.82 -11.98 13.60
CA PHE A 309 -48.22 -12.22 14.98
C PHE A 309 -49.67 -11.78 15.17
N GLY A 310 -50.51 -12.70 15.67
CA GLY A 310 -51.83 -12.36 16.21
C GLY A 310 -51.73 -11.89 17.66
N GLY A 311 -52.83 -11.39 18.21
CA GLY A 311 -52.90 -11.05 19.64
C GLY A 311 -52.59 -12.27 20.51
N GLY A 312 -51.54 -12.16 21.34
CA GLY A 312 -51.10 -13.23 22.25
C GLY A 312 -50.11 -14.24 21.66
N SER A 313 -49.71 -14.11 20.39
CA SER A 313 -48.64 -14.94 19.81
C SER A 313 -47.25 -14.43 20.24
N TYR A 314 -46.32 -15.34 20.54
CA TYR A 314 -44.94 -14.99 20.87
C TYR A 314 -43.95 -16.02 20.29
N ILE A 315 -42.69 -15.61 20.12
CA ILE A 315 -41.56 -16.48 19.81
C ILE A 315 -40.56 -16.37 20.96
N SER A 316 -40.13 -17.51 21.49
CA SER A 316 -39.11 -17.58 22.53
C SER A 316 -37.92 -18.38 22.05
N TYR A 317 -36.71 -17.83 22.18
CA TYR A 317 -35.47 -18.55 21.93
C TYR A 317 -34.82 -18.92 23.25
N ASN A 318 -34.66 -20.23 23.50
CA ASN A 318 -34.02 -20.71 24.73
C ASN A 318 -32.50 -20.78 24.54
N MET A 319 -31.77 -19.92 25.26
CA MET A 319 -30.31 -19.80 25.15
C MET A 319 -29.52 -20.82 26.00
N VAL A 320 -30.18 -21.75 26.69
CA VAL A 320 -29.55 -22.60 27.74
C VAL A 320 -28.60 -23.69 27.18
N ASN A 321 -28.59 -23.97 25.87
CA ASN A 321 -27.79 -25.03 25.26
C ASN A 321 -26.73 -24.55 24.25
N VAL A 322 -26.23 -23.33 24.38
CA VAL A 322 -25.13 -22.87 23.52
C VAL A 322 -23.84 -22.92 24.31
N ASN A 323 -22.86 -23.72 23.86
CA ASN A 323 -21.50 -23.85 24.38
C ASN A 323 -20.71 -22.53 24.24
N HIS A 324 -21.22 -21.42 24.77
CA HIS A 324 -20.51 -20.16 24.87
C HIS A 324 -19.82 -20.14 26.23
N THR A 325 -18.57 -20.60 26.25
CA THR A 325 -17.66 -20.52 27.41
C THR A 325 -17.25 -19.08 27.77
N ARG A 326 -17.83 -18.06 27.13
CA ARG A 326 -17.54 -16.64 27.36
C ARG A 326 -18.82 -15.79 27.32
N PRO A 327 -19.05 -14.91 28.30
CA PRO A 327 -20.15 -13.95 28.27
C PRO A 327 -20.00 -13.00 27.06
N LEU A 328 -21.10 -12.73 26.37
CA LEU A 328 -21.15 -11.75 25.28
C LEU A 328 -20.97 -10.34 25.87
N ALA A 329 -19.86 -9.68 25.56
CA ALA A 329 -19.60 -8.30 26.00
C ALA A 329 -20.52 -7.27 25.33
N THR A 330 -21.03 -7.60 24.13
CA THR A 330 -21.91 -6.75 23.32
C THR A 330 -22.84 -7.61 22.46
N ALA A 331 -24.11 -7.25 22.36
CA ALA A 331 -25.10 -7.88 21.47
C ALA A 331 -25.73 -6.83 20.56
N LYS A 332 -25.90 -7.15 19.27
CA LYS A 332 -26.61 -6.31 18.28
C LYS A 332 -27.80 -7.09 17.76
N ILE A 333 -29.00 -6.59 18.04
CA ILE A 333 -30.28 -7.17 17.60
C ILE A 333 -30.90 -6.22 16.59
N VAL A 334 -31.29 -6.74 15.41
CA VAL A 334 -31.92 -5.96 14.34
C VAL A 334 -33.24 -6.62 13.98
N ILE A 335 -34.33 -5.86 14.10
CA ILE A 335 -35.70 -6.34 13.83
C ILE A 335 -36.42 -5.30 12.96
N GLY A 336 -37.05 -5.76 11.88
CA GLY A 336 -38.02 -4.98 11.12
C GLY A 336 -39.43 -5.38 11.51
N PHE A 337 -40.30 -4.41 11.77
CA PHE A 337 -41.71 -4.67 12.06
C PHE A 337 -42.60 -3.65 11.37
N LYS A 338 -43.86 -4.03 11.16
CA LYS A 338 -44.93 -3.16 10.67
C LYS A 338 -46.18 -3.46 11.50
N THR A 339 -46.81 -2.43 12.05
CA THR A 339 -48.03 -2.57 12.83
C THR A 339 -49.04 -1.46 12.48
N THR A 340 -50.32 -1.76 12.57
CA THR A 340 -51.41 -0.78 12.49
C THR A 340 -51.90 -0.36 13.87
N THR A 341 -51.49 -1.06 14.94
CA THR A 341 -51.84 -0.71 16.31
C THR A 341 -50.86 0.33 16.86
N PRO A 342 -51.34 1.48 17.36
CA PRO A 342 -50.48 2.55 17.87
C PRO A 342 -49.92 2.28 19.28
N ASN A 343 -50.25 1.14 19.92
CA ASN A 343 -49.92 0.93 21.33
C ASN A 343 -48.44 0.55 21.54
N HIS A 344 -47.76 1.47 22.22
CA HIS A 344 -46.33 1.57 22.51
C HIS A 344 -45.79 0.61 23.59
N ASN A 345 -46.35 -0.59 23.75
CA ASN A 345 -45.81 -1.58 24.69
C ASN A 345 -45.41 -2.84 23.91
N MET A 346 -44.24 -2.76 23.28
CA MET A 346 -43.50 -3.92 22.76
C MET A 346 -42.54 -4.44 23.83
#